data_AF-A0A955SFI3-F1
#
_entry.id   AF-A0A955SFI3-F1
#
_cell.length_a   1.000
_cell.length_b   1.000
_cell.length_c   1.000
_cell.angle_alpha   90.00
_cell.angle_beta   90.00
_cell.angle_gamma   90.00
#
_symmetry.space_group_name_H-M   'P 1'
#
loop_
_entity.id
_entity.type
_entity.pdbx_description
1 polymer ?
#
loop_
_entity_poly.entity_id
_entity_poly.type
_entity_poly.pdbx_seq_one_letter_code
_entity_poly.pdbx_strand_id
1 'polypeptide(L)'
;NAPIEGGPNSDGDRHVIVLDTSACILFELFNAFPEPDGSWRAHSGAVFHLASNGLRPAGWTSGDAAGLPILPGLIRYDEAISGEIRHALRFTAPETRDEYVWPARHQASDLTDSMYPPMGQRFRLRSDFDTSAFSPVAKVIAVALQRYGMILADNGSPWYLSGAPDERWDNDVLHELDIIQGSDFEAVDVSSLKVDPNSGETHQP
;
A
#
# COMPACT_ATOMS: atom_id res chain seq x y z
N ASN A 1 15.87 0.96 18.52
CA ASN A 1 14.39 0.91 18.47
C ASN A 1 13.94 0.97 17.02
N ALA A 2 12.83 0.32 16.69
CA ALA A 2 12.25 0.41 15.36
C ALA A 2 11.95 1.89 15.01
N PRO A 3 12.21 2.33 13.76
CA PRO A 3 11.91 3.68 13.34
C PRO A 3 10.40 3.94 13.31
N ILE A 4 10.02 5.19 13.54
CA ILE A 4 8.64 5.68 13.46
C ILE A 4 8.55 6.52 12.19
N GLU A 5 7.50 6.32 11.39
CA GLU A 5 7.22 7.17 10.24
C GLU A 5 7.18 8.65 10.63
N GLY A 6 7.84 9.51 9.84
CA GLY A 6 7.98 10.93 10.15
C GLY A 6 8.90 11.24 11.36
N GLY A 7 9.46 10.21 12.00
CA GLY A 7 10.34 10.33 13.15
C GLY A 7 9.61 10.41 14.51
N PRO A 8 10.37 10.41 15.62
CA PRO A 8 9.81 10.31 16.97
C PRO A 8 8.89 11.48 17.35
N ASN A 9 9.07 12.64 16.73
CA ASN A 9 8.30 13.87 16.98
C ASN A 9 7.19 14.12 15.95
N SER A 10 6.90 13.18 15.06
CA SER A 10 5.83 13.33 14.07
C SER A 10 4.45 13.44 14.72
N ASP A 11 3.58 14.24 14.14
CA ASP A 11 2.17 14.40 14.46
C ASP A 11 1.23 13.61 13.53
N GLY A 12 1.78 12.91 12.53
CA GLY A 12 1.03 12.08 11.59
C GLY A 12 0.68 10.70 12.15
N ASP A 13 0.57 9.73 11.25
CA ASP A 13 0.10 8.37 11.58
C ASP A 13 1.08 7.56 12.42
N ARG A 14 2.37 7.90 12.37
CA ARG A 14 3.44 7.29 13.20
C ARG A 14 3.45 5.77 13.08
N HIS A 15 3.41 5.27 11.84
CA HIS A 15 3.52 3.83 11.59
C HIS A 15 4.86 3.28 12.06
N VAL A 16 4.83 2.04 12.56
CA VAL A 16 6.03 1.25 12.86
C VAL A 16 5.89 -0.10 12.18
N ILE A 17 6.85 -0.43 11.32
CA ILE A 17 6.88 -1.67 10.54
C ILE A 17 8.11 -2.47 10.97
N VAL A 18 7.90 -3.69 11.44
CA VAL A 18 8.97 -4.60 11.89
C VAL A 18 8.83 -5.95 11.20
N LEU A 19 9.87 -6.35 10.47
CA LEU A 19 9.96 -7.65 9.84
C LEU A 19 10.91 -8.57 10.62
N ASP A 20 10.37 -9.66 11.16
CA ASP A 20 11.15 -10.81 11.60
C ASP A 20 11.43 -11.70 10.39
N THR A 21 12.65 -11.59 9.86
CA THR A 21 13.09 -12.36 8.68
C THR A 21 13.33 -13.84 8.98
N SER A 22 13.52 -14.22 10.25
CA SER A 22 13.75 -15.61 10.64
C SER A 22 12.45 -16.40 10.71
N ALA A 23 11.38 -15.76 11.18
CA ALA A 23 10.06 -16.36 11.30
C ALA A 23 9.12 -16.01 10.12
N CYS A 24 9.54 -15.10 9.23
CA CYS A 24 8.71 -14.52 8.17
C CYS A 24 7.42 -13.90 8.73
N ILE A 25 7.54 -13.11 9.80
CA ILE A 25 6.42 -12.42 10.45
C ILE A 25 6.62 -10.92 10.36
N LEU A 26 5.56 -10.25 9.94
CA LEU A 26 5.47 -8.79 9.86
C LEU A 26 4.58 -8.28 10.99
N PHE A 27 5.09 -7.31 11.73
CA PHE A 27 4.39 -6.57 12.76
C PHE A 27 4.24 -5.12 12.32
N GLU A 28 3.02 -4.60 12.36
CA GLU A 28 2.72 -3.21 11.98
C GLU A 28 1.88 -2.55 13.07
N LEU A 29 2.25 -1.33 13.44
CA LEU A 29 1.54 -0.50 14.41
C LEU A 29 1.13 0.81 13.76
N PHE A 30 -0.03 1.33 14.17
CA PHE A 30 -0.50 2.68 13.84
C PHE A 30 -0.62 3.52 15.13
N ASN A 31 -0.30 4.81 14.99
CA ASN A 31 -0.23 5.81 16.05
C ASN A 31 0.63 5.35 17.22
N ALA A 32 1.88 4.97 16.93
CA ALA A 32 2.78 4.31 17.87
C ALA A 32 3.62 5.31 18.70
N PHE A 33 3.68 5.05 20.00
CA PHE A 33 4.45 5.80 20.98
C PHE A 33 5.32 4.83 21.80
N PRO A 34 6.66 4.96 21.75
CA PRO A 34 7.53 4.18 22.61
C PRO A 34 7.42 4.71 24.04
N GLU A 35 7.36 3.79 25.01
CA GLU A 35 7.26 4.10 26.43
C GLU A 35 8.63 3.92 27.13
N PRO A 36 8.90 4.59 28.27
CA PRO A 36 10.21 4.56 28.93
C PRO A 36 10.69 3.17 29.38
N ASP A 37 9.76 2.23 29.57
CA ASP A 37 10.04 0.85 29.96
C ASP A 37 10.37 -0.09 28.78
N GLY A 38 10.39 0.47 27.56
CA GLY A 38 10.66 -0.26 26.31
C GLY A 38 9.41 -0.86 25.66
N SER A 39 8.23 -0.70 26.26
CA SER A 39 6.96 -1.07 25.63
C SER A 39 6.50 -0.02 24.61
N TRP A 40 5.42 -0.33 23.89
CA TRP A 40 4.80 0.57 22.92
C TRP A 40 3.32 0.71 23.23
N ARG A 41 2.82 1.94 23.18
CA ARG A 41 1.40 2.25 23.10
C ARG A 41 1.04 2.58 21.66
N ALA A 42 0.04 1.92 21.12
CA ALA A 42 -0.43 2.11 19.75
C ALA A 42 -1.97 2.14 19.72
N HIS A 43 -2.55 2.78 18.70
CA HIS A 43 -4.00 2.72 18.49
C HIS A 43 -4.42 1.36 17.93
N SER A 44 -3.64 0.81 17.00
CA SER A 44 -3.84 -0.52 16.47
C SER A 44 -2.50 -1.23 16.25
N GLY A 45 -2.57 -2.55 16.19
CA GLY A 45 -1.45 -3.41 15.84
C GLY A 45 -1.93 -4.62 15.04
N ALA A 46 -1.12 -5.02 14.06
CA ALA A 46 -1.39 -6.17 13.20
C ALA A 46 -0.17 -7.07 13.06
N VAL A 47 -0.44 -8.36 12.97
CA VAL A 47 0.56 -9.40 12.73
C VAL A 47 0.17 -10.11 11.44
N PHE A 48 1.14 -10.27 10.54
CA PHE A 48 0.97 -10.97 9.27
C PHE A 48 2.05 -12.04 9.12
N HIS A 49 1.64 -13.25 8.72
CA HIS A 49 2.55 -14.32 8.38
C HIS A 49 2.88 -14.24 6.88
N LEU A 50 4.07 -13.78 6.54
CA LEU A 50 4.47 -13.54 5.14
C LEU A 50 4.72 -14.83 4.33
N ALA A 51 4.70 -15.99 4.99
CA ALA A 51 4.69 -17.29 4.33
C ALA A 51 3.28 -17.74 3.89
N SER A 52 2.26 -16.91 4.11
CA SER A 52 0.86 -17.21 3.82
C SER A 52 0.20 -16.04 3.10
N ASN A 53 -0.74 -16.35 2.22
CA ASN A 53 -1.62 -15.37 1.61
C ASN A 53 -2.90 -15.12 2.43
N GLY A 54 -3.02 -15.69 3.64
CA GLY A 54 -4.20 -15.53 4.48
C GLY A 54 -4.44 -14.06 4.84
N LEU A 55 -5.63 -13.54 4.49
CA LEU A 55 -6.04 -12.19 4.89
C LEU A 55 -6.47 -12.18 6.36
N ARG A 56 -6.46 -10.97 6.95
CA ARG A 56 -7.03 -10.75 8.29
C ARG A 56 -8.53 -11.09 8.31
N PRO A 57 -9.12 -11.39 9.48
CA PRO A 57 -10.56 -11.57 9.59
C PRO A 57 -11.33 -10.38 8.98
N ALA A 58 -12.50 -10.64 8.38
CA ALA A 58 -13.33 -9.57 7.83
C ALA A 58 -13.76 -8.60 8.95
N GLY A 59 -13.78 -7.30 8.65
CA GLY A 59 -14.05 -6.22 9.60
C GLY A 59 -12.85 -5.80 10.46
N TRP A 60 -11.66 -6.40 10.29
CA TRP A 60 -10.48 -6.03 11.08
C TRP A 60 -9.59 -5.03 10.34
N THR A 61 -9.34 -3.89 10.97
CA THR A 61 -8.29 -2.95 10.54
C THR A 61 -6.87 -3.51 10.81
N SER A 62 -5.85 -2.79 10.36
CA SER A 62 -4.42 -3.07 10.60
C SER A 62 -3.68 -1.78 10.97
N GLY A 63 -2.39 -1.68 10.63
CA GLY A 63 -1.70 -0.40 10.56
C GLY A 63 -2.16 0.45 9.37
N ASP A 64 -2.82 -0.13 8.37
CA ASP A 64 -3.42 0.56 7.21
C ASP A 64 -4.95 0.47 7.36
N ALA A 65 -5.70 1.52 7.02
CA ALA A 65 -7.14 1.56 7.27
C ALA A 65 -7.95 0.43 6.59
N ALA A 66 -7.50 -0.04 5.42
CA ALA A 66 -8.12 -1.13 4.69
C ALA A 66 -7.96 -2.52 5.36
N GLY A 67 -7.19 -2.63 6.45
CA GLY A 67 -6.87 -3.91 7.08
C GLY A 67 -5.85 -4.74 6.31
N LEU A 68 -5.11 -4.12 5.39
CA LEU A 68 -4.04 -4.72 4.60
C LEU A 68 -2.67 -4.53 5.27
N PRO A 69 -1.65 -5.36 4.94
CA PRO A 69 -0.28 -5.09 5.36
C PRO A 69 0.31 -3.94 4.53
N ILE A 70 1.02 -3.01 5.17
CA ILE A 70 1.68 -1.87 4.51
C ILE A 70 2.89 -2.36 3.71
N LEU A 71 3.80 -3.11 4.34
CA LEU A 71 5.10 -3.48 3.76
C LEU A 71 5.00 -4.14 2.37
N PRO A 72 4.11 -5.12 2.12
CA PRO A 72 3.99 -5.77 0.81
C PRO A 72 3.51 -4.84 -0.32
N GLY A 73 2.90 -3.70 0.02
CA GLY A 73 2.44 -2.71 -0.95
C GLY A 73 3.46 -1.59 -1.25
N LEU A 74 4.56 -1.51 -0.51
CA LEU A 74 5.56 -0.45 -0.68
C LEU A 74 6.45 -0.69 -1.90
N ILE A 75 6.77 0.38 -2.62
CA ILE A 75 7.83 0.36 -3.64
C ILE A 75 9.18 0.16 -2.93
N ARG A 76 9.97 -0.85 -3.31
CA ARG A 76 11.30 -1.07 -2.71
C ARG A 76 12.42 -0.68 -3.67
N TYR A 77 13.43 -0.01 -3.14
CA TYR A 77 14.57 0.48 -3.92
C TYR A 77 15.24 -0.62 -4.73
N ASP A 78 15.53 -1.75 -4.08
CA ASP A 78 16.23 -2.86 -4.72
C ASP A 78 15.40 -3.48 -5.86
N GLU A 79 14.07 -3.47 -5.79
CA GLU A 79 13.21 -3.93 -6.89
C GLU A 79 13.23 -2.95 -8.06
N ALA A 80 13.06 -1.66 -7.76
CA ALA A 80 13.04 -0.60 -8.76
C ALA A 80 14.36 -0.53 -9.55
N ILE A 81 15.51 -0.64 -8.88
CA ILE A 81 16.82 -0.62 -9.53
C ILE A 81 17.15 -1.95 -10.24
N SER A 82 16.57 -3.07 -9.79
CA SER A 82 16.73 -4.38 -10.46
C SER A 82 15.96 -4.50 -11.78
N GLY A 83 15.05 -3.56 -12.05
CA GLY A 83 14.33 -3.48 -13.32
C GLY A 83 12.92 -4.07 -13.32
N GLU A 84 12.43 -4.61 -12.19
CA GLU A 84 11.07 -5.14 -12.12
C GLU A 84 10.51 -5.10 -10.68
N ILE A 85 9.31 -4.56 -10.54
CA ILE A 85 8.47 -4.71 -9.34
C ILE A 85 7.34 -5.68 -9.69
N ARG A 86 7.15 -6.72 -8.87
CA ARG A 86 6.28 -7.87 -9.19
C ARG A 86 5.03 -7.98 -8.31
N HIS A 87 4.56 -6.86 -7.80
CA HIS A 87 3.39 -6.80 -6.92
C HIS A 87 2.58 -5.53 -7.19
N ALA A 88 1.32 -5.53 -6.75
CA ALA A 88 0.52 -4.32 -6.73
C ALA A 88 1.06 -3.36 -5.66
N LEU A 89 0.97 -2.06 -5.93
CA LEU A 89 1.41 -1.04 -4.99
C LEU A 89 0.26 -0.62 -4.06
N ARG A 90 0.57 -0.10 -2.87
CA ARG A 90 -0.42 0.59 -2.02
C ARG A 90 -0.47 2.07 -2.37
N PHE A 91 -1.65 2.65 -2.29
CA PHE A 91 -1.83 4.09 -2.41
C PHE A 91 -2.96 4.60 -1.51
N THR A 92 -3.05 5.92 -1.36
CA THR A 92 -4.11 6.59 -0.60
C THR A 92 -4.96 7.53 -1.45
N ALA A 93 -6.17 7.81 -0.97
CA ALA A 93 -7.09 8.78 -1.56
C ALA A 93 -7.69 9.67 -0.45
N PRO A 94 -8.18 10.89 -0.73
CA PRO A 94 -8.62 11.79 0.33
C PRO A 94 -9.87 11.29 1.06
N GLU A 95 -10.77 10.64 0.31
CA GLU A 95 -12.05 10.16 0.81
C GLU A 95 -12.37 8.81 0.19
N THR A 96 -12.93 7.92 1.01
CA THR A 96 -13.49 6.63 0.63
C THR A 96 -14.94 6.54 1.08
N ARG A 97 -15.68 5.55 0.59
CA ARG A 97 -17.02 5.24 1.12
C ARG A 97 -16.98 4.19 2.22
N ASP A 98 -18.06 4.07 3.00
CA ASP A 98 -18.35 3.06 4.01
C ASP A 98 -18.57 1.68 3.37
N GLU A 99 -17.56 1.22 2.62
CA GLU A 99 -17.51 -0.07 1.97
C GLU A 99 -16.05 -0.46 1.73
N TYR A 100 -15.78 -1.76 1.75
CA TYR A 100 -14.53 -2.32 1.26
C TYR A 100 -14.82 -3.48 0.31
N VAL A 101 -13.90 -3.65 -0.64
CA VAL A 101 -13.89 -4.78 -1.58
C VAL A 101 -12.60 -5.56 -1.43
N TRP A 102 -12.60 -6.82 -1.86
CA TRP A 102 -11.41 -7.67 -1.81
C TRP A 102 -10.22 -6.98 -2.54
N PRO A 103 -9.00 -7.01 -1.97
CA PRO A 103 -8.58 -7.79 -0.79
C PRO A 103 -8.73 -7.07 0.57
N ALA A 104 -9.23 -5.83 0.60
CA ALA A 104 -9.42 -5.11 1.86
C ALA A 104 -10.38 -5.85 2.80
N ARG A 105 -10.19 -5.61 4.10
CA ARG A 105 -10.93 -6.25 5.20
C ARG A 105 -11.69 -5.24 6.05
N HIS A 106 -11.50 -3.96 5.81
CA HIS A 106 -12.03 -2.88 6.63
C HIS A 106 -12.15 -1.59 5.81
N GLN A 107 -12.96 -0.66 6.29
CA GLN A 107 -13.21 0.65 5.71
C GLN A 107 -13.11 1.74 6.80
N ALA A 108 -12.81 2.98 6.43
CA ALA A 108 -12.59 4.07 7.40
C ALA A 108 -13.32 5.35 6.99
N SER A 109 -14.62 5.24 6.71
CA SER A 109 -15.46 6.36 6.31
C SER A 109 -16.93 6.09 6.65
N ASP A 110 -17.71 7.16 6.82
CA ASP A 110 -19.17 7.13 6.95
C ASP A 110 -19.88 7.61 5.66
N LEU A 111 -19.12 7.92 4.59
CA LEU A 111 -19.68 8.38 3.31
C LEU A 111 -20.31 7.21 2.55
N THR A 112 -21.45 7.42 1.90
CA THR A 112 -22.16 6.33 1.18
C THR A 112 -22.32 6.57 -0.31
N ASP A 113 -21.88 7.73 -0.81
CA ASP A 113 -21.99 8.09 -2.23
C ASP A 113 -21.04 7.23 -3.08
N SER A 114 -21.52 6.78 -4.24
CA SER A 114 -20.77 5.93 -5.16
C SER A 114 -19.66 6.68 -5.91
N MET A 115 -19.60 8.01 -5.82
CA MET A 115 -18.49 8.81 -6.33
C MET A 115 -17.17 8.56 -5.57
N TYR A 116 -17.25 8.08 -4.33
CA TYR A 116 -16.07 7.71 -3.53
C TYR A 116 -15.72 6.23 -3.75
N PRO A 117 -14.43 5.91 -3.96
CA PRO A 117 -14.00 4.52 -4.10
C PRO A 117 -14.12 3.77 -2.76
N PRO A 118 -14.45 2.46 -2.77
CA PRO A 118 -14.34 1.64 -1.58
C PRO A 118 -12.88 1.30 -1.27
N MET A 119 -12.56 1.02 -0.02
CA MET A 119 -11.25 0.47 0.35
C MET A 119 -11.00 -0.84 -0.41
N GLY A 120 -9.74 -1.09 -0.79
CA GLY A 120 -9.34 -2.26 -1.57
C GLY A 120 -9.62 -2.15 -3.08
N GLN A 121 -10.28 -1.09 -3.55
CA GLN A 121 -10.46 -0.87 -4.98
C GLN A 121 -9.09 -0.84 -5.67
N ARG A 122 -8.94 -1.68 -6.71
CA ARG A 122 -7.74 -1.72 -7.52
C ARG A 122 -7.88 -0.76 -8.69
N PHE A 123 -6.83 0.02 -8.92
CA PHE A 123 -6.65 0.89 -10.07
C PHE A 123 -5.41 0.45 -10.85
N ARG A 124 -5.43 0.58 -12.17
CA ARG A 124 -4.30 0.21 -13.03
C ARG A 124 -4.02 1.33 -14.01
N LEU A 125 -2.75 1.67 -14.19
CA LEU A 125 -2.36 2.67 -15.19
C LEU A 125 -2.72 2.09 -16.57
N ARG A 126 -3.38 2.88 -17.41
CA ARG A 126 -3.80 2.38 -18.73
C ARG A 126 -2.59 1.89 -19.52
N SER A 127 -2.79 0.82 -20.27
CA SER A 127 -1.74 0.23 -21.10
C SER A 127 -1.25 1.14 -22.23
N ASP A 128 -2.05 2.16 -22.59
CA ASP A 128 -1.72 3.15 -23.61
C ASP A 128 -1.00 4.40 -23.08
N PHE A 129 -0.80 4.49 -21.77
CA PHE A 129 0.00 5.56 -21.19
C PHE A 129 1.47 5.44 -21.63
N ASP A 130 2.03 6.50 -22.19
CA ASP A 130 3.40 6.50 -22.70
C ASP A 130 4.41 6.62 -21.56
N THR A 131 5.17 5.55 -21.34
CA THR A 131 6.24 5.50 -20.32
C THR A 131 7.63 5.67 -20.92
N SER A 132 7.74 5.98 -22.22
CA SER A 132 9.02 6.02 -22.94
C SER A 132 9.94 7.16 -22.49
N ALA A 133 9.36 8.26 -22.01
CA ALA A 133 10.09 9.44 -21.55
C ALA A 133 10.64 9.31 -20.12
N PHE A 134 10.21 8.31 -19.35
CA PHE A 134 10.66 8.12 -17.98
C PHE A 134 12.08 7.56 -17.91
N SER A 135 12.82 8.01 -16.90
CA SER A 135 14.08 7.41 -16.49
C SER A 135 13.88 5.93 -16.09
N PRO A 136 14.94 5.10 -16.07
CA PRO A 136 14.81 3.67 -15.86
C PRO A 136 14.02 3.29 -14.59
N VAL A 137 14.25 3.98 -13.47
CA VAL A 137 13.57 3.70 -12.19
C VAL A 137 12.10 4.12 -12.24
N ALA A 138 11.80 5.34 -12.69
CA ALA A 138 10.42 5.81 -12.83
C ALA A 138 9.62 4.93 -13.81
N LYS A 139 10.26 4.50 -14.90
CA LYS A 139 9.67 3.57 -15.87
C LYS A 139 9.32 2.22 -15.26
N VAL A 140 10.17 1.66 -14.40
CA VAL A 140 9.88 0.39 -13.72
C VAL A 140 8.64 0.52 -12.84
N ILE A 141 8.49 1.64 -12.11
CA ILE A 141 7.31 1.92 -11.29
C ILE A 141 6.07 2.09 -12.16
N ALA A 142 6.15 2.87 -13.25
CA ALA A 142 5.04 3.03 -14.18
C ALA A 142 4.60 1.71 -14.84
N VAL A 143 5.56 0.86 -15.22
CA VAL A 143 5.27 -0.49 -15.75
C VAL A 143 4.63 -1.38 -14.69
N ALA A 144 5.04 -1.28 -13.42
CA ALA A 144 4.39 -1.99 -12.33
C ALA A 144 2.94 -1.53 -12.14
N LEU A 145 2.67 -0.22 -12.24
CA LEU A 145 1.31 0.33 -12.24
C LEU A 145 0.48 -0.13 -13.46
N GLN A 146 1.09 -0.33 -14.62
CA GLN A 146 0.41 -0.87 -15.80
C GLN A 146 0.12 -2.37 -15.67
N ARG A 147 1.01 -3.14 -15.04
CA ARG A 147 0.89 -4.61 -14.99
C ARG A 147 0.12 -5.09 -13.76
N TYR A 148 0.52 -4.58 -12.59
CA TYR A 148 0.01 -4.98 -11.29
C TYR A 148 -0.90 -3.93 -10.64
N GLY A 149 -0.95 -2.72 -11.17
CA GLY A 149 -1.79 -1.67 -10.61
C GLY A 149 -1.44 -1.34 -9.16
N MET A 150 -2.41 -0.74 -8.48
CA MET A 150 -2.31 -0.33 -7.09
C MET A 150 -3.65 -0.50 -6.39
N ILE A 151 -3.60 -0.68 -5.08
CA ILE A 151 -4.74 -1.01 -4.22
C ILE A 151 -4.93 0.13 -3.23
N LEU A 152 -6.16 0.64 -3.15
CA LEU A 152 -6.51 1.70 -2.22
C LEU A 152 -6.50 1.16 -0.79
N ALA A 153 -5.55 1.61 0.02
CA ALA A 153 -5.25 1.02 1.31
C ALA A 153 -5.54 1.95 2.50
N ASP A 154 -5.52 3.26 2.29
CA ASP A 154 -5.82 4.26 3.31
C ASP A 154 -6.45 5.54 2.76
N ASN A 155 -6.98 6.34 3.68
CA ASN A 155 -7.32 7.73 3.43
C ASN A 155 -6.06 8.59 3.62
N GLY A 156 -5.83 9.54 2.72
CA GLY A 156 -4.64 10.37 2.75
C GLY A 156 -4.52 11.26 1.52
N SER A 157 -3.30 11.65 1.18
CA SER A 157 -3.03 12.48 0.00
C SER A 157 -3.55 11.81 -1.29
N PRO A 158 -4.07 12.59 -2.26
CA PRO A 158 -4.68 12.03 -3.46
C PRO A 158 -3.67 11.30 -4.33
N TRP A 159 -3.99 10.06 -4.69
CA TRP A 159 -3.18 9.23 -5.60
C TRP A 159 -1.74 9.01 -5.09
N TYR A 160 -1.55 9.03 -3.78
CA TYR A 160 -0.22 9.02 -3.18
C TYR A 160 0.34 7.60 -3.05
N LEU A 161 1.43 7.33 -3.77
CA LEU A 161 2.19 6.08 -3.67
C LEU A 161 3.21 6.17 -2.54
N SER A 162 3.52 5.04 -1.90
CA SER A 162 4.52 4.98 -0.84
C SER A 162 5.66 4.02 -1.19
N GLY A 163 6.89 4.49 -0.98
CA GLY A 163 8.09 3.68 -1.02
C GLY A 163 8.57 3.28 0.37
N ALA A 164 9.30 2.18 0.45
CA ALA A 164 10.06 1.83 1.64
C ALA A 164 11.17 2.88 1.86
N PRO A 165 11.39 3.35 3.11
CA PRO A 165 12.44 4.32 3.40
C PRO A 165 13.81 3.79 2.97
N ASP A 166 14.49 4.54 2.11
CA ASP A 166 15.83 4.23 1.63
C ASP A 166 16.57 5.53 1.28
N GLU A 167 17.77 5.75 1.83
CA GLU A 167 18.55 6.96 1.58
C GLU A 167 19.08 7.05 0.14
N ARG A 168 19.02 5.95 -0.62
CA ARG A 168 19.49 5.87 -2.00
C ARG A 168 18.46 6.37 -3.01
N TRP A 169 17.24 6.69 -2.57
CA TRP A 169 16.22 7.26 -3.45
C TRP A 169 16.67 8.61 -4.02
N ASP A 170 16.45 8.77 -5.32
CA ASP A 170 16.58 10.05 -6.00
C ASP A 170 15.18 10.63 -6.18
N ASN A 171 14.87 11.70 -5.43
CA ASN A 171 13.55 12.32 -5.46
C ASN A 171 13.26 13.00 -6.79
N ASP A 172 14.27 13.51 -7.51
CA ASP A 172 14.05 14.15 -8.81
C ASP A 172 13.53 13.12 -9.83
N VAL A 173 14.06 11.89 -9.75
CA VAL A 173 13.58 10.74 -10.55
C VAL A 173 12.16 10.34 -10.15
N LEU A 174 11.83 10.33 -8.85
CA LEU A 174 10.49 9.97 -8.39
C LEU A 174 9.45 11.03 -8.80
N HIS A 175 9.83 12.32 -8.83
CA HIS A 175 8.97 13.42 -9.28
C HIS A 175 8.60 13.35 -10.78
N GLU A 176 9.29 12.52 -11.59
CA GLU A 176 8.84 12.25 -12.96
C GLU A 176 7.44 11.62 -13.00
N LEU A 177 7.05 10.88 -11.96
CA LEU A 177 5.74 10.23 -11.85
C LEU A 177 4.60 11.21 -11.58
N ASP A 178 4.89 12.44 -11.16
CA ASP A 178 3.87 13.46 -10.82
C ASP A 178 3.02 13.87 -12.03
N ILE A 179 3.47 13.56 -13.25
CA ILE A 179 2.70 13.81 -14.47
C ILE A 179 1.52 12.83 -14.62
N ILE A 180 1.56 11.68 -13.94
CA ILE A 180 0.52 10.66 -14.03
C ILE A 180 -0.70 11.15 -13.24
N GLN A 181 -1.83 11.30 -13.93
CA GLN A 181 -3.05 11.79 -13.32
C GLN A 181 -4.00 10.64 -12.99
N GLY A 182 -4.95 10.87 -12.08
CA GLY A 182 -6.02 9.92 -11.79
C GLY A 182 -6.81 9.50 -13.05
N SER A 183 -6.94 10.41 -14.03
CA SER A 183 -7.57 10.13 -15.32
C SER A 183 -6.79 9.16 -16.22
N ASP A 184 -5.53 8.84 -15.88
CA ASP A 184 -4.71 7.85 -16.59
C ASP A 184 -4.88 6.44 -16.04
N PHE A 185 -5.66 6.28 -14.97
CA PHE A 185 -5.98 5.00 -14.38
C PHE A 185 -7.37 4.50 -14.82
N GLU A 186 -7.51 3.19 -14.80
CA GLU A 186 -8.79 2.49 -14.90
C GLU A 186 -9.06 1.71 -13.61
N ALA A 187 -10.33 1.69 -13.18
CA ALA A 187 -10.76 0.81 -12.11
C ALA A 187 -10.79 -0.64 -12.62
N VAL A 188 -10.23 -1.57 -11.83
CA VAL A 188 -10.11 -2.98 -12.21
C VAL A 188 -11.18 -3.79 -11.50
N ASP A 189 -11.95 -4.58 -12.27
CA ASP A 189 -12.73 -5.68 -11.70
C ASP A 189 -11.76 -6.82 -11.32
N VAL A 190 -11.71 -7.09 -10.02
CA VAL A 190 -10.79 -8.06 -9.40
C VAL A 190 -11.41 -9.44 -9.21
N SER A 191 -12.67 -9.65 -9.65
CA SER A 191 -13.38 -10.91 -9.49
C SER A 191 -12.64 -12.11 -10.10
N SER A 192 -11.99 -11.91 -11.25
CA SER A 192 -11.19 -12.92 -11.95
C SER A 192 -9.81 -13.16 -11.33
N LEU A 193 -9.33 -12.25 -10.49
CA LEU A 193 -8.05 -12.37 -9.81
C LEU A 193 -8.18 -13.19 -8.52
N LYS A 194 -9.32 -13.09 -7.83
CA LYS A 194 -9.54 -13.66 -6.50
C LYS A 194 -9.63 -15.18 -6.53
N VAL A 195 -8.65 -15.85 -5.94
CA VAL A 195 -8.66 -17.32 -5.76
C VAL A 195 -9.59 -17.72 -4.62
N ASP A 196 -9.46 -17.07 -3.46
CA ASP A 196 -10.28 -17.29 -2.26
C ASP A 196 -10.61 -15.94 -1.59
N PRO A 197 -11.85 -15.69 -1.11
CA PRO A 197 -12.23 -14.42 -0.51
C PRO A 197 -11.53 -14.07 0.82
N ASN A 198 -10.88 -15.02 1.46
CA ASN A 198 -10.08 -14.85 2.67
C ASN A 198 -8.58 -14.99 2.40
N SER A 199 -8.17 -14.98 1.13
CA SER A 199 -6.78 -14.99 0.71
C SER A 199 -6.46 -13.81 -0.21
N GLY A 200 -5.27 -13.23 -0.06
CA GLY A 200 -4.70 -12.26 -1.01
C GLY A 200 -4.07 -12.93 -2.23
N GLU A 201 -4.14 -14.26 -2.34
CA GLU A 201 -3.66 -15.00 -3.49
C GLU A 201 -4.44 -14.63 -4.75
N THR A 202 -3.69 -14.47 -5.84
CA THR A 202 -4.27 -14.08 -7.13
C THR A 202 -4.01 -15.12 -8.20
N HIS A 203 -4.95 -15.28 -9.12
CA HIS A 203 -4.65 -15.82 -10.44
C HIS A 203 -3.64 -14.88 -11.12
N GLN A 204 -2.46 -15.41 -11.44
CA GLN A 204 -1.44 -14.65 -12.16
C GLN A 204 -1.97 -14.30 -13.56
N PRO A 205 -1.73 -13.07 -14.04
CA PRO A 205 -2.08 -12.66 -15.40
C PRO A 205 -1.27 -13.41 -16.47
#